data_AF-A0A2D9TDJ6-F1
#
_entry.id   AF-A0A2D9TDJ6-F1
#
_cell.length_a   1.000
_cell.length_b   1.000
_cell.length_c   1.000
_cell.angle_alpha   90.00
_cell.angle_beta   90.00
_cell.angle_gamma   90.00
#
_symmetry.space_group_name_H-M   'P 1'
#
loop_
_entity.id
_entity.type
_entity.pdbx_description
1 polymer ?
#
loop_
_entity_poly.entity_id
_entity_poly.type
_entity_poly.pdbx_seq_one_letter_code
_entity_poly.pdbx_strand_id
1 'polypeptide(L)'
;MKRLLPVLLLSLVAACVSGTRVEGEMKETREGVMALRWGPAGSGLVHGEGLATEQRFWIDVDGAPPAAAFHQGVAVGEMVLLGTGSSVRLGMPLDDVHGVADGVAVVFRQKALGVDTEWAAVFPEGISCATQGAETWEPADCQSLDPLVFQ
;
A
#
# COMPACT_ATOMS: atom_id res chain seq x y z
N MET A 1 -53.63 29.99 -13.07
CA MET A 1 -52.21 30.26 -12.78
C MET A 1 -51.64 29.06 -12.02
N LYS A 2 -50.94 28.14 -12.70
CA LYS A 2 -50.34 26.94 -12.10
C LYS A 2 -48.95 27.29 -11.57
N ARG A 3 -48.72 27.18 -10.26
CA ARG A 3 -47.40 27.32 -9.64
C ARG A 3 -46.78 25.93 -9.52
N LEU A 4 -45.65 25.72 -10.18
CA LEU A 4 -44.83 24.51 -10.17
C LEU A 4 -44.02 24.47 -8.86
N LEU A 5 -44.05 23.33 -8.17
CA LEU A 5 -43.12 23.01 -7.08
C LEU A 5 -41.71 22.75 -7.67
N PRO A 6 -40.62 23.24 -7.04
CA PRO A 6 -39.29 22.78 -7.37
C PRO A 6 -38.99 21.48 -6.61
N VAL A 7 -38.82 20.38 -7.34
CA VAL A 7 -38.24 19.14 -6.84
C VAL A 7 -36.74 19.38 -6.68
N LEU A 8 -36.27 19.50 -5.44
CA LEU A 8 -34.85 19.48 -5.10
C LEU A 8 -34.32 18.06 -5.33
N LEU A 9 -33.59 17.86 -6.44
CA LEU A 9 -32.73 16.70 -6.64
C LEU A 9 -31.54 16.80 -5.68
N LEU A 10 -31.54 16.01 -4.60
CA LEU A 10 -30.33 15.70 -3.86
C LEU A 10 -29.51 14.70 -4.68
N SER A 11 -28.50 15.19 -5.41
CA SER A 11 -27.46 14.34 -5.97
C SER A 11 -26.49 13.96 -4.86
N LEU A 12 -26.68 12.79 -4.23
CA LEU A 12 -25.63 12.16 -3.42
C LEU A 12 -24.48 11.77 -4.36
N VAL A 13 -23.38 12.49 -4.31
CA VAL A 13 -22.11 12.05 -4.88
C VAL A 13 -21.56 10.99 -3.93
N ALA A 14 -21.82 9.73 -4.23
CA ALA A 14 -21.04 8.63 -3.65
C ALA A 14 -19.62 8.74 -4.23
N ALA A 15 -18.69 9.26 -3.43
CA ALA A 15 -17.28 9.15 -3.76
C ALA A 15 -16.94 7.65 -3.77
N CYS A 16 -16.77 7.07 -4.96
CA CYS A 16 -16.13 5.78 -5.10
C CYS A 16 -14.71 5.94 -4.54
N VAL A 17 -14.50 5.50 -3.30
CA VAL A 17 -13.16 5.29 -2.75
C VAL A 17 -12.59 4.11 -3.56
N SER A 18 -11.80 4.42 -4.58
CA SER A 18 -11.04 3.44 -5.34
C SER A 18 -9.84 2.98 -4.51
N GLY A 19 -10.12 2.25 -3.43
CA GLY A 19 -9.08 1.55 -2.68
C GLY A 19 -8.44 0.50 -3.58
N THR A 20 -7.11 0.48 -3.63
CA THR A 20 -6.39 -0.59 -4.36
C THR A 20 -6.02 -1.66 -3.35
N ARG A 21 -6.33 -2.92 -3.64
CA ARG A 21 -6.00 -4.05 -2.76
C ARG A 21 -4.69 -4.71 -3.20
N VAL A 22 -3.78 -4.92 -2.25
CA VAL A 22 -2.61 -5.80 -2.36
C VAL A 22 -2.92 -7.04 -1.55
N GLU A 23 -2.83 -8.23 -2.14
CA GLU A 23 -3.10 -9.49 -1.45
C GLU A 23 -2.17 -10.60 -1.95
N GLY A 24 -1.89 -11.58 -1.08
CA GLY A 24 -1.02 -12.69 -1.40
C GLY A 24 -1.04 -13.81 -0.39
N GLU A 25 -0.17 -14.79 -0.61
CA GLU A 25 0.00 -15.97 0.23
C GLU A 25 1.26 -15.87 1.09
N MET A 26 1.18 -16.36 2.33
CA MET A 26 2.31 -16.46 3.24
C MET A 26 2.76 -17.92 3.32
N LYS A 27 4.07 -18.18 3.34
CA LYS A 27 4.56 -19.56 3.47
C LYS A 27 4.18 -20.20 4.81
N GLU A 28 4.07 -19.39 5.86
CA GLU A 28 3.73 -19.82 7.21
C GLU A 28 2.41 -19.22 7.69
N THR A 29 1.68 -20.00 8.49
CA THR A 29 0.41 -19.57 9.08
C THR A 29 0.66 -18.46 10.10
N ARG A 30 0.03 -17.30 9.90
CA ARG A 30 0.09 -16.16 10.82
C ARG A 30 -1.24 -15.41 10.88
N GLU A 31 -1.43 -14.75 12.01
CA GLU A 31 -2.57 -13.88 12.23
C GLU A 31 -2.10 -12.52 12.71
N GLY A 32 -2.73 -11.47 12.22
CA GLY A 32 -2.35 -10.11 12.60
C GLY A 32 -2.95 -9.03 11.72
N VAL A 33 -2.53 -7.81 11.99
CA VAL A 33 -2.91 -6.64 11.21
C VAL A 33 -1.81 -6.33 10.21
N MET A 34 -2.17 -6.21 8.95
CA MET A 34 -1.25 -5.74 7.92
C MET A 34 -1.33 -4.23 7.80
N ALA A 35 -0.19 -3.59 7.66
CA ALA A 35 -0.06 -2.18 7.33
C ALA A 35 0.81 -2.01 6.09
N LEU A 36 0.45 -1.05 5.23
CA LEU A 36 1.38 -0.51 4.23
C LEU A 36 1.79 0.88 4.67
N ARG A 37 3.08 1.16 4.70
CA ARG A 37 3.61 2.52 4.92
C ARG A 37 4.44 3.00 3.74
N TRP A 38 4.35 4.30 3.46
CA TRP A 38 5.17 4.96 2.45
C TRP A 38 6.26 5.79 3.14
N GLY A 39 7.52 5.64 2.73
CA GLY A 39 8.67 6.36 3.27
C GLY A 39 9.69 5.43 3.97
N PRO A 40 10.84 5.97 4.42
CA PRO A 40 11.91 5.18 5.04
C PRO A 40 11.45 4.49 6.32
N ALA A 41 12.02 3.30 6.61
CA ALA A 41 11.75 2.56 7.83
C ALA A 41 11.85 3.44 9.09
N GLY A 42 10.82 3.40 9.95
CA GLY A 42 10.76 4.20 11.18
C GLY A 42 10.33 5.66 11.01
N SER A 43 10.08 6.13 9.78
CA SER A 43 9.58 7.49 9.50
C SER A 43 8.42 7.55 8.51
N GLY A 44 8.11 6.44 7.83
CA GLY A 44 6.96 6.32 6.94
C GLY A 44 5.62 6.36 7.68
N LEU A 45 4.60 6.89 7.01
CA LEU A 45 3.22 6.95 7.52
C LEU A 45 2.40 5.80 6.96
N VAL A 46 1.44 5.30 7.75
CA VAL A 46 0.52 4.24 7.29
C VAL A 46 -0.44 4.80 6.25
N HIS A 47 -0.56 4.09 5.13
CA HIS A 47 -1.48 4.39 4.03
C HIS A 47 -2.25 3.17 3.54
N GLY A 48 -2.03 2.00 4.12
CA GLY A 48 -2.89 0.86 3.89
C GLY A 48 -3.05 0.03 5.14
N GLU A 49 -4.18 -0.63 5.23
CA GLU A 49 -4.56 -1.50 6.34
C GLU A 49 -5.21 -2.78 5.79
N GLY A 50 -4.96 -3.90 6.45
CA GLY A 50 -5.70 -5.12 6.23
C GLY A 50 -5.32 -6.17 7.26
N LEU A 51 -5.42 -7.44 6.90
CA LEU A 51 -5.22 -8.53 7.84
C LEU A 51 -4.37 -9.64 7.21
N ALA A 52 -3.68 -10.35 8.08
CA ALA A 52 -3.13 -11.66 7.81
C ALA A 52 -3.97 -12.68 8.56
N THR A 53 -4.39 -13.75 7.88
CA THR A 53 -5.14 -14.86 8.46
C THR A 53 -4.70 -16.14 7.78
N GLU A 54 -4.45 -17.18 8.58
CA GLU A 54 -3.93 -18.44 8.08
C GLU A 54 -2.67 -18.21 7.21
N GLN A 55 -2.67 -18.65 5.96
CA GLN A 55 -1.57 -18.47 5.00
C GLN A 55 -1.87 -17.36 3.97
N ARG A 56 -2.72 -16.39 4.29
CA ARG A 56 -3.10 -15.32 3.37
C ARG A 56 -3.05 -13.95 4.03
N PHE A 57 -2.77 -12.93 3.23
CA PHE A 57 -2.86 -11.55 3.68
C PHE A 57 -3.54 -10.67 2.63
N TRP A 58 -4.08 -9.55 3.07
CA TRP A 58 -4.48 -8.44 2.21
C TRP A 58 -4.23 -7.10 2.90
N ILE A 59 -4.09 -6.06 2.08
CA ILE A 59 -3.95 -4.66 2.47
C ILE A 59 -4.78 -3.84 1.51
N ASP A 60 -5.75 -3.09 2.03
CA ASP A 60 -6.43 -2.04 1.30
C ASP A 60 -5.59 -0.77 1.38
N VAL A 61 -5.09 -0.32 0.24
CA VAL A 61 -4.24 0.87 0.11
C VAL A 61 -5.11 2.08 -0.20
N ASP A 62 -5.03 3.08 0.66
CA ASP A 62 -5.74 4.33 0.56
C ASP A 62 -4.92 5.37 -0.21
N GLY A 63 -5.43 5.70 -1.40
CA GLY A 63 -4.91 6.78 -2.23
C GLY A 63 -3.50 6.57 -2.78
N ALA A 64 -2.94 7.65 -3.30
CA ALA A 64 -1.56 7.69 -3.77
C ALA A 64 -0.59 7.98 -2.60
N PRO A 65 0.67 7.55 -2.70
CA PRO A 65 1.70 7.94 -1.74
C PRO A 65 1.81 9.46 -1.61
N PRO A 66 2.21 9.98 -0.43
CA PRO A 66 2.52 11.40 -0.29
C PRO A 66 3.73 11.77 -1.15
N ALA A 67 3.79 13.01 -1.63
CA ALA A 67 4.86 13.48 -2.52
C ALA A 67 6.28 13.24 -1.96
N ALA A 68 6.45 13.31 -0.63
CA ALA A 68 7.71 13.09 0.05
C ALA A 68 8.21 11.62 0.01
N ALA A 69 7.33 10.66 -0.32
CA ALA A 69 7.70 9.26 -0.44
C ALA A 69 8.31 8.90 -1.81
N PHE A 70 8.25 9.82 -2.79
CA PHE A 70 8.78 9.58 -4.12
C PHE A 70 10.28 9.82 -4.20
N HIS A 71 10.99 8.86 -4.78
CA HIS A 71 12.38 8.94 -5.17
C HIS A 71 12.52 8.47 -6.62
N GLN A 72 13.17 9.26 -7.48
CA GLN A 72 13.40 8.91 -8.90
C GLN A 72 12.11 8.55 -9.68
N GLY A 73 10.97 9.11 -9.28
CA GLY A 73 9.69 8.91 -9.95
C GLY A 73 8.82 7.76 -9.41
N VAL A 74 9.29 7.05 -8.38
CA VAL A 74 8.55 5.95 -7.73
C VAL A 74 8.55 6.09 -6.21
N ALA A 75 7.51 5.62 -5.56
CA ALA A 75 7.49 5.42 -4.12
C ALA A 75 7.63 3.93 -3.82
N VAL A 76 8.49 3.60 -2.87
CA VAL A 76 8.64 2.24 -2.36
C VAL A 76 8.02 2.21 -0.96
N GLY A 77 7.08 1.29 -0.77
CA GLY A 77 6.29 1.12 0.43
C GLY A 77 6.56 -0.21 1.08
N GLU A 78 6.61 -0.19 2.40
CA GLU A 78 6.90 -1.36 3.22
C GLU A 78 5.59 -1.95 3.72
N MET A 79 5.40 -3.25 3.48
CA MET A 79 4.34 -4.02 4.13
C MET A 79 4.83 -4.46 5.50
N VAL A 80 3.94 -4.42 6.48
CA VAL A 80 4.26 -4.69 7.87
C VAL A 80 3.17 -5.55 8.48
N LEU A 81 3.54 -6.71 9.01
CA LEU A 81 2.64 -7.54 9.82
C LEU A 81 2.81 -7.17 11.30
N LEU A 82 1.70 -6.78 11.93
CA LEU A 82 1.59 -6.46 13.35
C LEU A 82 0.87 -7.60 14.07
N GLY A 83 1.14 -7.76 15.38
CA GLY A 83 0.48 -8.77 16.19
C GLY A 83 -1.04 -8.61 16.27
N THR A 84 -1.74 -9.69 16.63
CA THR A 84 -3.19 -9.66 16.83
C THR A 84 -3.60 -8.64 17.90
N GLY A 85 -4.70 -7.92 17.66
CA GLY A 85 -5.17 -6.85 18.54
C GLY A 85 -4.45 -5.51 18.39
N SER A 86 -3.45 -5.41 17.52
CA SER A 86 -2.86 -4.13 17.13
C SER A 86 -3.89 -3.24 16.42
N SER A 87 -3.75 -1.93 16.57
CA SER A 87 -4.53 -0.95 15.81
C SER A 87 -3.60 -0.14 14.94
N VAL A 88 -3.96 0.03 13.67
CA VAL A 88 -3.26 0.96 12.78
C VAL A 88 -4.13 2.18 12.54
N ARG A 89 -3.49 3.32 12.25
CA ARG A 89 -4.19 4.55 11.93
C ARG A 89 -3.54 5.18 10.71
N LEU A 90 -4.33 5.34 9.66
CA LEU A 90 -3.89 6.01 8.44
C LEU A 90 -3.34 7.41 8.75
N GLY A 91 -2.25 7.76 8.08
CA GLY A 91 -1.54 9.04 8.24
C GLY A 91 -0.72 9.18 9.53
N MET A 92 -0.62 8.13 10.36
CA MET A 92 0.23 8.13 11.55
C MET A 92 1.47 7.26 11.33
N PRO A 93 2.59 7.54 12.02
CA PRO A 93 3.72 6.62 12.06
C PRO A 93 3.35 5.31 12.77
N LEU A 94 4.06 4.24 12.45
CA LEU A 94 4.08 3.02 13.25
C LEU A 94 5.21 3.13 14.27
N ASP A 95 4.90 3.64 15.46
CA ASP A 95 5.86 3.74 16.56
C ASP A 95 6.34 2.34 16.98
N ASP A 96 7.65 2.20 17.28
CA ASP A 96 8.28 0.98 17.79
C ASP A 96 8.15 -0.29 16.91
N VAL A 97 7.72 -0.13 15.66
CA VAL A 97 7.61 -1.25 14.71
C VAL A 97 8.73 -1.16 13.67
N HIS A 98 9.73 -2.02 13.86
CA HIS A 98 10.66 -2.44 12.82
C HIS A 98 9.94 -3.47 11.94
N GLY A 99 8.99 -2.98 11.14
CA GLY A 99 8.12 -3.83 10.32
C GLY A 99 8.89 -4.60 9.26
N VAL A 100 8.35 -5.74 8.84
CA VAL A 100 9.05 -6.64 7.92
C VAL A 100 8.44 -6.69 6.53
N ALA A 101 9.25 -6.26 5.57
CA ALA A 101 9.77 -7.13 4.54
C ALA A 101 11.15 -6.64 4.07
N ASP A 102 12.23 -7.19 4.66
CA ASP A 102 13.45 -7.39 3.86
C ASP A 102 13.01 -8.20 2.62
N GLY A 103 13.46 -7.86 1.42
CA GLY A 103 13.15 -8.67 0.25
C GLY A 103 11.81 -8.45 -0.47
N VAL A 104 10.76 -7.82 0.09
CA VAL A 104 9.53 -7.49 -0.67
C VAL A 104 9.01 -6.07 -0.41
N ALA A 105 8.39 -5.45 -1.41
CA ALA A 105 7.84 -4.10 -1.31
C ALA A 105 6.60 -3.91 -2.18
N VAL A 106 5.82 -2.88 -1.85
CA VAL A 106 4.83 -2.28 -2.76
C VAL A 106 5.50 -1.11 -3.46
N VAL A 107 5.40 -1.06 -4.78
CA VAL A 107 5.93 0.04 -5.59
C VAL A 107 4.76 0.82 -6.17
N PHE A 108 4.79 2.15 -6.05
CA PHE A 108 3.86 3.03 -6.73
C PHE A 108 4.61 3.89 -7.74
N ARG A 109 4.20 3.80 -9.01
CA ARG A 109 4.74 4.67 -10.06
C ARG A 109 3.69 5.69 -10.50
N GLN A 110 4.09 6.95 -10.53
CA GLN A 110 3.25 8.03 -11.04
C GLN A 110 3.80 8.56 -12.37
N LYS A 111 3.04 8.41 -13.46
CA LYS A 111 3.48 8.84 -14.79
C LYS A 111 3.84 10.33 -14.86
N ALA A 112 3.11 11.17 -14.12
CA ALA A 112 3.32 12.62 -14.11
C ALA A 112 4.68 13.05 -13.55
N LEU A 113 5.34 12.22 -12.75
CA LEU A 113 6.65 12.54 -12.17
C LEU A 113 7.83 12.15 -13.06
N GLY A 114 7.59 11.40 -14.14
CA GLY A 114 8.67 10.75 -14.90
C GLY A 114 9.33 9.64 -14.09
N VAL A 115 10.32 8.97 -14.68
CA VAL A 115 11.19 8.03 -13.97
C VAL A 115 12.63 8.36 -14.36
N ASP A 116 13.50 8.44 -13.36
CA ASP A 116 14.89 8.86 -13.56
C ASP A 116 15.87 7.67 -13.59
N THR A 117 15.34 6.44 -13.47
CA THR A 117 16.12 5.20 -13.49
C THR A 117 15.46 4.12 -14.33
N GLU A 118 16.29 3.25 -14.91
CA GLU A 118 15.83 2.14 -15.75
C GLU A 118 15.04 1.10 -14.96
N TRP A 119 15.44 0.82 -13.72
CA TRP A 119 14.72 -0.13 -12.87
C TRP A 119 13.31 0.37 -12.53
N ALA A 120 13.11 1.67 -12.30
CA ALA A 120 11.79 2.22 -12.01
C ALA A 120 10.86 2.16 -13.23
N ALA A 121 11.42 2.21 -14.44
CA ALA A 121 10.66 2.21 -15.69
C ALA A 121 9.97 0.86 -15.99
N VAL A 122 10.43 -0.24 -15.39
CA VAL A 122 9.83 -1.58 -15.60
C VAL A 122 8.49 -1.76 -14.89
N PHE A 123 8.20 -0.92 -13.89
CA PHE A 123 6.93 -0.96 -13.19
C PHE A 123 5.84 -0.21 -13.99
N PRO A 124 4.61 -0.77 -14.11
CA PRO A 124 3.50 -0.05 -14.69
C PRO A 124 3.08 1.15 -13.83
N GLU A 125 2.30 2.07 -14.39
CA GLU A 125 1.69 3.16 -13.62
C GLU A 125 0.70 2.59 -12.57
N GLY A 126 0.71 3.16 -11.37
CA GLY A 126 -0.09 2.70 -10.24
C GLY A 126 0.67 1.78 -9.30
N ILE A 127 -0.07 0.92 -8.58
CA ILE A 127 0.49 -0.03 -7.61
C ILE A 127 1.04 -1.27 -8.32
N SER A 128 2.19 -1.74 -7.85
CA SER A 128 2.82 -2.99 -8.21
C SER A 128 3.49 -3.60 -6.98
N CYS A 129 3.87 -4.86 -7.08
CA CYS A 129 4.64 -5.53 -6.06
C CYS A 129 6.05 -5.82 -6.55
N ALA A 130 7.00 -5.88 -5.64
CA ALA A 130 8.40 -6.05 -5.96
C ALA A 130 9.10 -6.97 -4.97
N THR A 131 10.16 -7.62 -5.46
CA THR A 131 11.16 -8.30 -4.64
C THR A 131 12.48 -7.55 -4.71
N GLN A 132 13.26 -7.58 -3.63
CA GLN A 132 14.57 -6.96 -3.57
C GLN A 132 15.55 -7.79 -4.42
N GLY A 133 16.12 -7.16 -5.43
CA GLY A 133 17.26 -7.68 -6.19
C GLY A 133 18.58 -7.29 -5.54
N ALA A 134 19.69 -7.49 -6.26
CA ALA A 134 21.04 -7.21 -5.74
C ALA A 134 21.28 -5.71 -5.45
N GLU A 135 20.73 -4.83 -6.29
CA GLU A 135 20.94 -3.37 -6.21
C GLU A 135 19.64 -2.56 -6.32
N THR A 136 18.55 -3.17 -6.79
CA THR A 136 17.29 -2.51 -7.11
C THR A 136 16.07 -3.39 -6.77
N TRP A 137 14.87 -2.89 -7.05
CA TRP A 137 13.63 -3.66 -6.94
C TRP A 137 13.26 -4.28 -8.29
N GLU A 138 12.80 -5.53 -8.27
CA GLU A 138 12.33 -6.27 -9.45
C GLU A 138 10.82 -6.54 -9.34
N PRO A 139 10.04 -6.41 -10.42
CA PRO A 139 8.60 -6.69 -10.40
C PRO A 139 8.32 -8.13 -9.96
N ALA A 140 7.36 -8.27 -9.07
CA ALA A 140 6.88 -9.55 -8.56
C ALA A 140 5.36 -9.63 -8.66
N ASP A 141 4.84 -10.85 -8.74
CA ASP A 141 3.41 -11.08 -8.59
C ASP A 141 3.02 -10.86 -7.12
N CYS A 142 2.10 -9.92 -6.88
CA CYS A 142 1.58 -9.63 -5.55
C CYS A 142 1.06 -10.89 -4.84
N GLN A 143 0.49 -11.83 -5.59
CA GLN A 143 -0.04 -13.08 -5.04
C GLN A 143 1.05 -13.99 -4.48
N SER A 144 2.28 -13.85 -4.99
CA SER A 144 3.44 -14.67 -4.64
C SER A 144 4.36 -14.05 -3.59
N LEU A 145 4.04 -12.86 -3.09
CA LEU A 145 4.86 -12.21 -2.07
C LEU A 145 4.78 -12.99 -0.77
N ASP A 146 5.94 -13.38 -0.25
CA ASP A 146 6.06 -13.98 1.07
C ASP A 146 6.71 -12.95 2.01
N PRO A 147 5.93 -12.19 2.80
CA PRO A 147 6.48 -11.18 3.70
C PRO A 147 7.43 -11.83 4.70
N LEU A 148 8.67 -11.32 4.80
CA LEU A 148 9.65 -11.84 5.76
C LEU A 148 9.16 -11.66 7.22
N VAL A 149 9.83 -12.33 8.14
CA VAL A 149 9.45 -12.48 9.56
C VAL A 149 10.39 -11.67 10.45
N PHE A 150 9.87 -11.04 11.52
CA PHE A 150 10.69 -10.69 12.68
C PHE A 150 10.11 -11.41 13.90
N GLN A 151 11.02 -11.89 14.74
CA GLN A 151 10.74 -12.43 16.08
C GLN A 151 10.99 -11.34 17.12
#